data_AF-A0A524JVQ4-F1
#
_entry.id   AF-A0A524JVQ4-F1
#
_cell.length_a   1.000
_cell.length_b   1.000
_cell.length_c   1.000
_cell.angle_alpha   90.00
_cell.angle_beta   90.00
_cell.angle_gamma   90.00
#
_symmetry.space_group_name_H-M   'P 1'
#
loop_
_entity.id
_entity.type
_entity.pdbx_description
1 polymer ?
#
loop_
_entity_poly.entity_id
_entity_poly.type
_entity_poly.pdbx_seq_one_letter_code
_entity_poly.pdbx_strand_id
1 'polypeptide(L)'
;MIKADISKYRVNEVKKLSERPTYEDFGKSENKLENELIKTRCILGEFQDVLYAHGKYSVLICLQGMDSAGKDSLIREVFKDFNISGVEVTSFKVPTDLELKHNYL
;
A
#
# COMPACT_ATOMS: atom_id res chain seq x y z
N MET A 1 -8.49 -10.12 13.16
CA MET A 1 -7.37 -9.36 12.55
C MET A 1 -6.31 -10.35 12.16
N ILE A 2 -5.74 -10.22 10.96
CA ILE A 2 -4.55 -10.95 10.52
C ILE A 2 -3.51 -10.90 11.65
N LYS A 3 -3.15 -12.06 12.23
CA LYS A 3 -1.91 -12.24 13.02
C LYS A 3 -0.76 -12.56 12.06
N ALA A 4 -0.68 -11.88 10.92
CA ALA A 4 0.57 -11.87 10.18
C ALA A 4 1.53 -11.07 11.04
N ASP A 5 2.67 -11.67 11.34
CA ASP A 5 3.72 -10.96 12.04
C ASP A 5 4.29 -9.88 11.11
N ILE A 6 3.76 -8.65 11.22
CA ILE A 6 4.17 -7.48 10.43
C ILE A 6 5.66 -7.20 10.64
N SER A 7 6.21 -7.59 11.80
CA SER A 7 7.63 -7.43 12.14
C SER A 7 8.54 -8.14 11.15
N LYS A 8 8.09 -9.24 10.51
CA LYS A 8 8.82 -9.96 9.45
C LYS A 8 9.04 -9.09 8.21
N TYR A 9 8.09 -8.21 7.89
CA TYR A 9 8.10 -7.37 6.69
C TYR A 9 8.78 -6.01 6.93
N ARG A 10 8.88 -5.58 8.18
CA ARG A 10 9.55 -4.33 8.54
C ARG A 10 11.06 -4.45 8.32
N VAL A 11 11.62 -3.51 7.56
CA VAL A 11 13.07 -3.41 7.35
C VAL A 11 13.64 -2.46 8.39
N ASN A 12 14.26 -3.01 9.45
CA ASN A 12 14.97 -2.21 10.45
C ASN A 12 16.46 -2.00 10.09
N GLU A 13 17.03 -2.91 9.31
CA GLU A 13 18.43 -2.90 8.87
C GLU A 13 18.48 -3.35 7.41
N VAL A 14 19.52 -2.94 6.69
CA VAL A 14 19.74 -3.32 5.29
C VAL A 14 20.01 -4.83 5.23
N LYS A 15 19.01 -5.59 4.79
CA LYS A 15 19.10 -7.05 4.55
C LYS A 15 19.16 -7.32 3.05
N LYS A 16 19.80 -8.43 2.67
CA LYS A 16 19.82 -8.87 1.27
C LYS A 16 18.41 -9.28 0.84
N LEU A 17 17.97 -8.77 -0.31
CA LEU A 17 16.65 -9.09 -0.87
C LEU A 17 16.56 -10.55 -1.32
N SER A 18 17.67 -11.15 -1.75
CA SER A 18 17.74 -12.55 -2.18
C SER A 18 17.37 -13.56 -1.10
N GLU A 19 17.43 -13.17 0.17
CA GLU A 19 17.13 -14.02 1.32
C GLU A 19 15.65 -13.94 1.74
N ARG A 20 14.85 -13.12 1.05
CA ARG A 20 13.44 -12.93 1.39
C ARG A 20 12.53 -13.75 0.47
N PRO A 21 11.54 -14.48 1.03
CA PRO A 21 10.56 -15.17 0.22
C PRO A 21 9.69 -14.16 -0.53
N THR A 22 9.39 -14.46 -1.80
CA THR A 22 8.52 -13.64 -2.66
C THR A 22 7.07 -14.12 -2.68
N TYR A 23 6.79 -15.25 -2.03
CA TYR A 23 5.47 -15.86 -1.90
C TYR A 23 5.19 -16.17 -0.43
N GLU A 24 3.97 -15.88 0.00
CA GLU A 24 3.47 -16.18 1.34
C GLU A 24 1.95 -16.40 1.25
N ASP A 25 1.48 -17.54 1.74
CA ASP A 25 0.05 -17.90 1.81
C ASP A 25 -0.50 -17.77 3.24
N PHE A 26 0.35 -17.41 4.20
CA PHE A 26 0.04 -17.31 5.63
C PHE A 26 -0.58 -18.60 6.21
N GLY A 27 -0.36 -19.75 5.56
CA GLY A 27 -0.98 -21.03 5.90
C GLY A 27 -2.52 -21.02 5.81
N LYS A 28 -3.10 -20.17 4.95
CA LYS A 28 -4.55 -20.02 4.78
C LYS A 28 -4.99 -20.32 3.35
N SER A 29 -6.25 -20.73 3.19
CA SER A 29 -6.85 -20.85 1.88
C SER A 29 -7.14 -19.47 1.28
N GLU A 30 -7.17 -19.40 -0.06
CA GLU A 30 -7.45 -18.17 -0.81
C GLU A 30 -8.75 -17.49 -0.34
N ASN A 31 -9.85 -18.25 -0.25
CA ASN A 31 -11.14 -17.72 0.23
C ASN A 31 -11.05 -17.10 1.64
N LYS A 32 -10.18 -17.63 2.53
CA LYS A 32 -10.00 -17.05 3.86
C LYS A 32 -9.21 -15.74 3.80
N LEU A 33 -8.18 -15.68 2.97
CA LEU A 33 -7.37 -14.48 2.76
C LEU A 33 -8.22 -13.35 2.16
N GLU A 34 -9.04 -13.66 1.15
CA GLU A 34 -9.93 -12.71 0.50
C GLU A 34 -10.95 -12.12 1.49
N ASN A 35 -11.61 -12.97 2.27
CA ASN A 35 -12.55 -12.52 3.31
C ASN A 35 -11.88 -11.65 4.39
N GLU A 36 -10.63 -11.92 4.73
CA GLU A 36 -9.86 -11.10 5.67
C GLU A 36 -9.47 -9.75 5.04
N LEU A 37 -9.06 -9.74 3.77
CA LEU A 37 -8.75 -8.51 3.03
C LEU A 37 -9.96 -7.58 2.99
N ILE A 38 -11.16 -8.11 2.69
CA ILE A 38 -12.41 -7.36 2.69
C ILE A 38 -12.68 -6.71 4.06
N LYS A 39 -12.49 -7.47 5.15
CA LYS A 39 -12.67 -6.93 6.51
C LYS A 39 -11.66 -5.83 6.81
N THR A 40 -10.41 -6.01 6.43
CA THR A 40 -9.35 -5.02 6.66
C THR A 40 -9.60 -3.74 5.89
N ARG A 41 -9.95 -3.80 4.59
CA ARG A 41 -10.18 -2.59 3.80
C ARG A 41 -11.41 -1.80 4.27
N CYS A 42 -12.46 -2.46 4.76
CA CYS A 42 -13.62 -1.81 5.36
C CYS A 42 -13.22 -1.00 6.62
N ILE A 43 -12.46 -1.61 7.53
CA ILE A 43 -11.94 -0.93 8.73
C ILE A 43 -11.03 0.25 8.35
N LEU A 44 -10.20 0.09 7.33
CA LEU A 44 -9.33 1.18 6.85
C LEU A 44 -10.12 2.33 6.22
N GLY A 45 -11.22 2.03 5.51
CA GLY A 45 -12.13 3.04 4.97
C GLY A 45 -12.78 3.88 6.08
N GLU A 46 -13.34 3.22 7.10
CA GLU A 46 -13.89 3.91 8.29
C GLU A 46 -12.82 4.77 9.00
N PHE A 47 -11.60 4.26 9.11
CA PHE A 47 -10.49 5.02 9.69
C PHE A 47 -10.10 6.24 8.84
N GLN A 48 -10.14 6.11 7.51
CA GLN A 48 -9.87 7.22 6.59
C GLN A 48 -10.92 8.32 6.71
N ASP A 49 -12.20 7.98 6.89
CA ASP A 49 -13.25 8.97 7.12
C ASP A 49 -13.01 9.76 8.42
N VAL A 50 -12.60 9.09 9.49
CA VAL A 50 -12.22 9.74 10.76
C VAL A 50 -11.00 10.63 10.57
N LEU A 51 -9.97 10.14 9.88
CA LEU A 51 -8.75 10.90 9.60
C LEU A 51 -9.06 12.19 8.81
N TYR A 52 -9.90 12.06 7.79
CA TYR A 52 -10.33 13.16 6.93
C TYR A 52 -11.14 14.20 7.71
N ALA A 53 -12.13 13.76 8.51
CA ALA A 53 -12.93 14.66 9.34
C ALA A 53 -12.08 15.38 10.41
N HIS A 54 -11.04 14.73 10.93
CA HIS A 54 -10.16 15.33 11.92
C HIS A 54 -9.24 16.41 11.32
N GLY A 55 -8.89 16.32 10.04
CA GLY A 55 -8.20 17.39 9.29
C GLY A 55 -6.80 17.76 9.80
N LYS A 56 -6.18 16.93 10.65
CA LYS A 56 -4.89 17.22 11.32
C LYS A 56 -3.72 16.39 10.79
N TYR A 57 -3.98 15.18 10.31
CA TYR A 57 -2.95 14.22 9.96
C TYR A 57 -3.15 13.75 8.53
N SER A 58 -2.03 13.48 7.85
CA SER A 58 -1.99 12.91 6.51
C SER A 58 -1.19 11.61 6.54
N VAL A 59 -1.50 10.70 5.61
CA VAL A 59 -0.77 9.43 5.44
C VAL A 59 -0.19 9.40 4.04
N LEU A 60 1.13 9.21 3.94
CA LEU A 60 1.83 9.03 2.67
C LEU A 60 2.18 7.55 2.49
N ILE A 61 1.77 6.98 1.37
CA ILE A 61 2.05 5.57 1.02
C ILE A 61 2.86 5.57 -0.28
N CYS A 62 4.08 5.06 -0.20
CA CYS A 62 4.96 4.90 -1.37
C CYS A 62 5.00 3.43 -1.79
N LEU A 63 4.60 3.14 -3.02
CA LEU A 63 4.61 1.79 -3.59
C LEU A 63 5.70 1.69 -4.65
N GLN A 64 6.72 0.88 -4.40
CA GLN A 64 7.83 0.64 -5.32
C GLN A 64 8.01 -0.86 -5.58
N GLY A 65 8.32 -1.19 -6.82
CA GLY A 65 8.51 -2.57 -7.27
C GLY A 65 8.79 -2.61 -8.76
N MET A 66 9.26 -3.76 -9.25
CA MET A 66 9.52 -3.96 -10.69
C MET A 66 8.23 -3.85 -11.52
N ASP A 67 8.38 -3.82 -12.84
CA ASP A 67 7.26 -3.97 -13.76
C ASP A 67 6.54 -5.30 -13.47
N SER A 68 5.22 -5.32 -13.62
CA SER A 68 4.39 -6.48 -13.25
C SER A 68 4.38 -6.86 -11.75
N ALA A 69 4.98 -6.07 -10.84
CA ALA A 69 4.92 -6.35 -9.40
C ALA A 69 3.52 -6.17 -8.76
N GLY A 70 2.51 -5.78 -9.54
CA GLY A 70 1.11 -5.67 -9.07
C GLY A 70 0.78 -4.38 -8.33
N LYS A 71 1.60 -3.32 -8.44
CA LYS A 71 1.40 -2.03 -7.76
C LYS A 71 0.02 -1.42 -8.02
N ASP A 72 -0.39 -1.36 -9.29
CA ASP A 72 -1.67 -0.75 -9.68
C ASP A 72 -2.87 -1.57 -9.19
N SER A 73 -2.77 -2.90 -9.28
CA SER A 73 -3.81 -3.82 -8.78
C SER A 73 -3.94 -3.74 -7.26
N LEU A 74 -2.82 -3.61 -6.54
CA LEU A 74 -2.81 -3.43 -5.09
C LEU A 74 -3.56 -2.15 -4.69
N ILE A 75 -3.30 -1.03 -5.37
CA ILE A 75 -4.02 0.23 -5.11
C ILE A 75 -5.52 0.02 -5.33
N ARG A 76 -5.91 -0.55 -6.47
CA ARG A 76 -7.33 -0.77 -6.79
C ARG A 76 -8.04 -1.65 -5.78
N GLU A 77 -7.37 -2.69 -5.28
CA GLU A 77 -8.00 -3.64 -4.37
C GLU A 77 -8.07 -3.13 -2.92
N VAL A 78 -6.99 -2.49 -2.43
CA VAL A 78 -6.92 -1.99 -1.04
C VAL A 78 -7.80 -0.76 -0.85
N PHE A 79 -7.83 0.16 -1.82
CA PHE A 79 -8.55 1.43 -1.70
C PHE A 79 -9.99 1.37 -2.25
N LYS A 80 -10.48 0.18 -2.60
CA LYS A 80 -11.81 -0.01 -3.20
C LYS A 80 -12.97 0.52 -2.36
N ASP A 81 -12.86 0.41 -1.05
CA ASP A 81 -13.90 0.82 -0.09
C ASP A 81 -13.62 2.19 0.56
N PHE A 82 -12.65 2.95 0.03
CA PHE A 82 -12.30 4.28 0.55
C PHE A 82 -13.13 5.38 -0.09
N ASN A 83 -13.32 6.49 0.63
CA ASN A 83 -13.89 7.69 0.04
C ASN A 83 -12.85 8.35 -0.87
N ILE A 84 -13.13 8.35 -2.17
CA ILE A 84 -12.23 8.91 -3.22
C ILE A 84 -11.87 10.37 -2.94
N SER A 85 -12.77 11.13 -2.30
CA SER A 85 -12.54 12.54 -1.96
C SER A 85 -11.37 12.75 -1.00
N GLY A 86 -10.99 11.72 -0.24
CA GLY A 86 -9.90 11.75 0.73
C GLY A 86 -8.63 11.03 0.28
N VAL A 87 -8.55 10.56 -0.96
CA VAL A 87 -7.42 9.77 -1.47
C VAL A 87 -6.88 10.38 -2.76
N GLU A 88 -5.61 10.73 -2.77
CA GLU A 88 -4.89 11.20 -3.95
C GLU A 88 -3.88 10.14 -4.40
N VAL A 89 -3.91 9.80 -5.70
CA VAL A 89 -3.00 8.82 -6.29
C VAL A 89 -2.15 9.51 -7.35
N THR A 90 -0.83 9.51 -7.15
CA THR A 90 0.14 10.07 -8.10
C THR A 90 1.05 8.96 -8.62
N SER A 91 1.09 8.78 -9.94
CA SER A 91 2.02 7.88 -10.62
C SER A 91 3.20 8.66 -11.19
N PHE A 92 4.37 8.53 -10.57
CA PHE A 92 5.61 9.10 -11.11
C PHE A 92 6.06 8.31 -12.35
N LYS A 93 6.20 9.02 -13.48
CA LYS A 93 6.68 8.49 -14.77
C LYS A 93 8.05 9.08 -15.10
N VAL A 94 8.51 8.86 -16.33
CA VAL A 94 9.68 9.57 -16.85
C VAL A 94 9.47 11.08 -16.69
N PRO A 95 10.40 11.81 -16.04
CA PRO A 95 10.27 13.24 -15.85
C PRO A 95 10.18 13.99 -17.18
N THR A 96 9.35 15.02 -17.21
CA THR A 96 9.23 15.98 -18.30
C THR A 96 10.44 16.91 -18.37
N ASP A 97 10.65 17.57 -19.51
CA ASP A 97 11.72 18.56 -19.68
C ASP A 97 11.65 19.71 -18.67
N LEU A 98 10.46 20.00 -18.13
CA LEU A 98 10.27 20.99 -17.08
C LEU A 98 10.73 20.43 -15.73
N GLU A 99 10.27 19.25 -15.34
CA GLU A 99 10.65 18.59 -14.08
C GLU A 99 12.16 18.35 -14.00
N LEU A 100 12.82 18.02 -15.12
CA LEU A 100 14.28 17.86 -15.20
C LEU A 100 15.07 19.15 -14.90
N LYS A 101 14.44 20.33 -15.00
CA LYS A 101 15.07 21.61 -14.66
C LYS A 101 14.92 21.96 -13.18
N HIS A 102 14.16 21.17 -12.43
CA HIS A 102 14.01 21.30 -10.98
C HIS A 102 14.85 20.23 -10.26
N ASN A 103 15.00 20.38 -8.95
CA ASN A 103 15.50 19.33 -8.09
C ASN A 103 14.52 18.14 -8.04
N TYR A 104 15.00 16.96 -7.67
CA TYR A 104 14.22 15.71 -7.72
C TYR A 104 13.15 15.57 -6.60
N LEU A 105 13.06 16.55 -5.69
CA LEU A 105 12.10 16.66 -4.59
C LEU A 105 11.47 18.04 -4.61
#